data_AF-A0A7K4G104-F1
#
_entry.id   AF-A0A7K4G104-F1
#
_cell.length_a   1.000
_cell.length_b   1.000
_cell.length_c   1.000
_cell.angle_alpha   90.00
_cell.angle_beta   90.00
_cell.angle_gamma   90.00
#
_symmetry.space_group_name_H-M   'P 1'
#
loop_
_entity.id
_entity.type
_entity.pdbx_description
1 polymer ?
#
loop_
_entity_poly.entity_id
_entity_poly.type
_entity_poly.pdbx_seq_one_letter_code
_entity_poly.pdbx_strand_id
1 'polypeptide(L)'
;MTQTKILPIFPLDLVLFPRQELPLRIFEPRYKQLVDDCMLGDGQFGVCLIDANNSISGWTAPKSIGTIAKITKCTDIELDGMQLHIETVGHNKFKINKIIPPLLSQPSNYDPYTVEGHQSISELHEKLGTGEKMYIRAEVELIPEIDDNVPFDKWEKLVEMWKNKIVRQALPEIVEPHALDHVLEKYYLTTEMPTIDYVYSLSALGAKDPNELQPILEANTMDNLLQKVQELLTVK
;
A
#
# COMPACT_ATOMS: atom_id res chain seq x y z
N MET A 1 -2.48 25.54 6.88
CA MET A 1 -2.99 24.61 7.90
C MET A 1 -3.00 23.24 7.25
N THR A 2 -2.30 22.27 7.82
CA THR A 2 -2.32 20.90 7.30
C THR A 2 -3.72 20.32 7.50
N GLN A 3 -4.29 19.75 6.43
CA GLN A 3 -5.67 19.26 6.44
C GLN A 3 -5.71 17.94 7.21
N THR A 4 -6.39 17.94 8.35
CA THR A 4 -6.67 16.73 9.11
C THR A 4 -8.03 16.16 8.70
N LYS A 5 -8.10 14.85 8.45
CA LYS A 5 -9.36 14.14 8.19
C LYS A 5 -9.37 12.79 8.89
N ILE A 6 -10.56 12.24 9.12
CA ILE A 6 -10.71 10.85 9.56
C ILE A 6 -10.80 9.98 8.31
N LEU A 7 -10.00 8.92 8.25
CA LEU A 7 -9.93 8.02 7.11
C LEU A 7 -10.12 6.56 7.58
N PRO A 8 -10.93 5.74 6.86
CA PRO A 8 -10.86 4.29 6.99
C PRO A 8 -9.45 3.79 6.65
N ILE A 9 -8.91 2.86 7.43
CA ILE A 9 -7.56 2.32 7.22
C ILE A 9 -7.67 0.84 6.86
N PHE A 10 -7.00 0.47 5.78
CA PHE A 10 -6.83 -0.87 5.29
C PHE A 10 -5.36 -1.27 5.41
N PRO A 11 -4.98 -1.98 6.49
CA PRO A 11 -3.67 -2.58 6.60
C PRO A 11 -3.51 -3.71 5.58
N LEU A 12 -2.47 -3.65 4.74
CA LEU A 12 -2.13 -4.66 3.74
C LEU A 12 -0.65 -5.03 3.84
N ASP A 13 -0.28 -6.23 3.39
CA ASP A 13 1.12 -6.63 3.25
C ASP A 13 1.71 -6.13 1.91
N LEU A 14 1.57 -4.83 1.67
CA LEU A 14 2.13 -4.13 0.51
C LEU A 14 2.28 -2.64 0.80
N VAL A 15 3.10 -1.97 -0.01
CA VAL A 15 3.19 -0.52 -0.08
C VAL A 15 2.48 -0.04 -1.34
N LEU A 16 1.50 0.86 -1.19
CA LEU A 16 0.87 1.57 -2.30
C LEU A 16 1.58 2.91 -2.49
N PHE A 17 2.18 3.15 -3.65
CA PHE A 17 2.72 4.47 -3.97
C PHE A 17 1.63 5.40 -4.55
N PRO A 18 1.82 6.74 -4.46
CA PRO A 18 0.99 7.68 -5.19
C PRO A 18 0.91 7.34 -6.68
N ARG A 19 -0.26 7.57 -7.30
CA ARG A 19 -0.61 7.28 -8.71
C ARG A 19 -0.54 5.81 -9.14
N GLN A 20 -0.13 4.91 -8.25
CA GLN A 20 -0.11 3.48 -8.54
C GLN A 20 -1.52 2.90 -8.49
N GLU A 21 -1.85 2.03 -9.44
CA GLU A 21 -3.08 1.25 -9.44
C GLU A 21 -3.00 0.10 -8.44
N LEU A 22 -4.10 -0.16 -7.73
CA LEU A 22 -4.23 -1.26 -6.79
C LEU A 22 -5.62 -1.91 -6.94
N PRO A 23 -5.74 -2.96 -7.76
CA PRO A 23 -6.94 -3.78 -7.77
C PRO A 23 -6.99 -4.67 -6.51
N LEU A 24 -8.16 -4.76 -5.87
CA LEU A 24 -8.37 -5.56 -4.67
C LEU A 24 -9.62 -6.44 -4.81
N ARG A 25 -9.55 -7.63 -4.21
CA ARG A 25 -10.70 -8.53 -4.01
C ARG A 25 -11.08 -8.49 -2.53
N ILE A 26 -12.28 -8.00 -2.24
CA ILE A 26 -12.78 -7.81 -0.88
C ILE A 26 -13.83 -8.86 -0.57
N PHE A 27 -13.50 -9.76 0.34
CA PHE A 27 -14.39 -10.83 0.79
C PHE A 27 -14.70 -10.73 2.30
N GLU A 28 -13.77 -10.17 3.08
CA GLU A 28 -13.89 -10.06 4.53
C GLU A 28 -14.97 -9.04 4.95
N PRO A 29 -15.93 -9.39 5.83
CA PRO A 29 -17.07 -8.51 6.18
C PRO A 29 -16.68 -7.12 6.67
N ARG A 30 -15.62 -6.99 7.47
CA ARG A 30 -15.16 -5.68 7.96
C ARG A 30 -14.67 -4.75 6.85
N TYR A 31 -14.09 -5.31 5.78
CA TYR A 31 -13.61 -4.53 4.65
C TYR A 31 -14.70 -4.29 3.61
N LYS A 32 -15.72 -5.15 3.53
CA LYS A 32 -16.96 -4.81 2.79
C LYS A 32 -17.61 -3.57 3.39
N GLN A 33 -17.79 -3.54 4.72
CA GLN A 33 -18.30 -2.36 5.41
C GLN A 33 -17.44 -1.11 5.12
N LEU A 34 -16.11 -1.25 5.13
CA LEU A 34 -15.20 -0.16 4.75
C LEU A 34 -15.48 0.35 3.33
N VAL A 35 -15.60 -0.56 2.34
CA VAL A 35 -15.89 -0.19 0.96
C VAL A 35 -17.26 0.47 0.84
N ASP A 36 -18.29 -0.07 1.48
CA ASP A 36 -19.64 0.51 1.49
C ASP A 36 -19.62 1.94 2.04
N ASP A 37 -18.93 2.15 3.16
CA ASP A 37 -18.75 3.46 3.78
C ASP A 37 -17.98 4.43 2.86
N CYS A 38 -16.97 3.95 2.14
CA CYS A 38 -16.26 4.74 1.14
C CYS A 38 -17.17 5.12 -0.04
N MET A 39 -17.96 4.18 -0.55
CA MET A 39 -18.87 4.41 -1.68
C MET A 39 -20.02 5.37 -1.35
N LEU A 40 -20.44 5.42 -0.08
CA LEU A 40 -21.39 6.41 0.43
C LEU A 40 -20.74 7.78 0.71
N GLY A 41 -19.41 7.82 0.82
CA GLY A 41 -18.61 9.00 1.14
C GLY A 41 -17.85 9.57 -0.06
N ASP A 42 -16.55 9.82 0.14
CA ASP A 42 -15.65 10.42 -0.86
C ASP A 42 -14.91 9.38 -1.73
N GLY A 43 -15.22 8.08 -1.55
CA GLY A 43 -14.57 6.98 -2.24
C GLY A 43 -13.13 6.72 -1.79
N GLN A 44 -12.71 7.23 -0.63
CA GLN A 44 -11.31 7.16 -0.18
C GLN A 44 -11.12 6.32 1.09
N PHE A 45 -10.02 5.57 1.11
CA PHE A 45 -9.49 4.91 2.30
C PHE A 45 -7.96 4.97 2.29
N GLY A 46 -7.33 4.71 3.43
CA GLY A 46 -5.89 4.70 3.58
C GLY A 46 -5.34 3.28 3.48
N VAL A 47 -4.37 3.05 2.60
CA VAL A 47 -3.59 1.82 2.56
C VAL A 47 -2.31 2.03 3.36
N CYS A 48 -2.08 1.16 4.34
CA CYS A 48 -0.86 1.16 5.14
C CYS A 48 -0.25 -0.23 5.11
N LEU A 49 1.09 -0.29 5.09
CA LEU A 49 1.79 -1.55 5.32
C LEU A 49 1.44 -2.06 6.73
N ILE A 50 1.27 -3.37 6.89
CA ILE A 50 1.08 -4.00 8.19
C ILE A 50 2.32 -3.84 9.09
N ASP A 51 2.09 -3.67 10.38
CA ASP A 51 3.13 -3.73 11.40
C ASP A 51 3.04 -5.06 12.16
N ALA A 52 3.81 -6.05 11.70
CA ALA A 52 3.75 -7.43 12.21
C ALA A 52 4.01 -7.56 13.73
N ASN A 53 4.61 -6.55 14.35
CA ASN A 53 4.93 -6.54 15.78
C ASN A 53 3.85 -5.89 16.65
N ASN A 54 2.81 -5.30 16.05
CA ASN A 54 1.80 -4.52 16.76
C ASN A 54 0.38 -4.97 16.38
N SER A 55 -0.52 -4.88 17.35
CA SER A 55 -1.94 -5.16 17.14
C SER A 55 -2.83 -4.11 17.82
N ILE A 56 -4.04 -3.95 17.29
CA ILE A 56 -5.06 -3.01 17.75
C ILE A 56 -6.34 -3.81 17.93
N SER A 57 -6.72 -4.04 19.18
CA SER A 57 -7.88 -4.89 19.51
C SER A 57 -7.77 -6.30 18.90
N GLY A 58 -6.57 -6.88 18.88
CA GLY A 58 -6.28 -8.18 18.25
C GLY A 58 -6.01 -8.12 16.75
N TRP A 59 -6.47 -7.09 16.04
CA TRP A 59 -6.21 -6.93 14.61
C TRP A 59 -4.79 -6.43 14.33
N THR A 60 -4.23 -6.80 13.18
CA THR A 60 -2.91 -6.30 12.75
C THR A 60 -2.88 -4.78 12.65
N ALA A 61 -1.90 -4.15 13.29
CA ALA A 61 -1.75 -2.70 13.26
C ALA A 61 -1.17 -2.21 11.91
N PRO A 62 -1.50 -0.99 11.45
CA PRO A 62 -0.85 -0.35 10.33
C PRO A 62 0.46 0.35 10.76
N LYS A 63 1.41 0.47 9.83
CA LYS A 63 2.49 1.46 9.90
C LYS A 63 1.91 2.88 9.88
N SER A 64 2.68 3.85 10.37
CA SER A 64 2.22 5.21 10.61
C SER A 64 2.11 6.08 9.35
N ILE A 65 2.74 5.68 8.24
CA ILE A 65 2.64 6.38 6.95
C ILE A 65 2.03 5.42 5.91
N GLY A 66 1.06 5.93 5.18
CA GLY A 66 0.35 5.22 4.13
C GLY A 66 -0.02 6.14 2.96
N THR A 67 -0.77 5.58 2.00
CA THR A 67 -1.24 6.30 0.81
C THR A 67 -2.75 6.23 0.74
N ILE A 68 -3.40 7.36 0.42
CA ILE A 68 -4.83 7.36 0.15
C ILE A 68 -5.09 6.58 -1.13
N ALA A 69 -5.91 5.55 -1.07
CA ALA A 69 -6.47 4.88 -2.22
C ALA A 69 -7.85 5.47 -2.51
N LYS A 70 -8.11 5.85 -3.77
CA LYS A 70 -9.43 6.25 -4.24
C LYS A 70 -10.02 5.14 -5.10
N ILE A 71 -11.24 4.72 -4.77
CA ILE A 71 -11.99 3.74 -5.54
C ILE A 71 -12.41 4.38 -6.87
N THR A 72 -11.98 3.78 -7.98
CA THR A 72 -12.35 4.21 -9.34
C THR A 72 -13.46 3.34 -9.92
N LYS A 73 -13.55 2.08 -9.48
CA LYS A 73 -14.61 1.15 -9.88
C LYS A 73 -14.86 0.13 -8.78
N CYS A 74 -16.11 -0.26 -8.60
CA CYS A 74 -16.53 -1.32 -7.69
C CYS A 74 -17.55 -2.20 -8.43
N THR A 75 -17.31 -3.52 -8.42
CA THR A 75 -18.17 -4.51 -9.08
C THR A 75 -18.31 -5.75 -8.22
N ASP A 76 -19.53 -6.26 -8.09
CA ASP A 76 -19.79 -7.58 -7.51
C ASP A 76 -19.25 -8.66 -8.46
N ILE A 77 -18.44 -9.59 -7.93
CA ILE A 77 -17.88 -10.72 -8.70
C ILE A 77 -18.90 -11.86 -8.78
N GLU A 78 -19.65 -12.06 -7.70
CA GLU A 78 -20.62 -13.13 -7.53
C GLU A 78 -22.01 -12.52 -7.32
N LEU A 79 -23.06 -13.18 -7.82
CA LEU A 79 -24.45 -12.71 -7.73
C LEU A 79 -24.97 -12.61 -6.29
N ASP A 80 -24.26 -13.21 -5.33
CA ASP A 80 -24.59 -13.19 -3.90
C ASP A 80 -24.00 -12.00 -3.13
N GLY A 81 -23.20 -11.14 -3.79
CA GLY A 81 -22.55 -9.98 -3.15
C GLY A 81 -21.47 -10.37 -2.13
N MET A 82 -21.06 -11.64 -2.06
CA MET A 82 -20.06 -12.08 -1.09
C MET A 82 -18.64 -11.63 -1.45
N GLN A 83 -18.41 -11.11 -2.64
CA GLN A 83 -17.08 -10.70 -3.06
C GLN A 83 -17.15 -9.49 -3.97
N LEU A 84 -16.47 -8.42 -3.55
CA LEU A 84 -16.31 -7.21 -4.34
C LEU A 84 -14.96 -7.25 -5.05
N HIS A 85 -14.95 -6.86 -6.31
CA HIS A 85 -13.74 -6.41 -6.99
C HIS A 85 -13.75 -4.90 -7.02
N ILE A 86 -12.69 -4.28 -6.49
CA ILE A 86 -12.50 -2.84 -6.56
C ILE A 86 -11.22 -2.51 -7.31
N GLU A 87 -11.30 -1.53 -8.18
CA GLU A 87 -10.14 -0.87 -8.79
C GLU A 87 -9.89 0.42 -7.99
N THR A 88 -8.63 0.66 -7.62
CA THR A 88 -8.24 1.85 -6.87
C THR A 88 -6.96 2.47 -7.41
N VAL A 89 -6.79 3.76 -7.18
CA VAL A 89 -5.56 4.50 -7.53
C VAL A 89 -5.04 5.24 -6.30
N GLY A 90 -3.72 5.17 -6.09
CA GLY A 90 -3.03 5.92 -5.04
C GLY A 90 -3.05 7.43 -5.29
N HIS A 91 -3.23 8.21 -4.23
CA HIS A 91 -3.20 9.67 -4.23
C HIS A 91 -2.15 10.16 -3.22
N ASN A 92 -2.47 11.17 -2.41
CA ASN A 92 -1.55 11.74 -1.44
C ASN A 92 -1.17 10.72 -0.37
N LYS A 93 0.09 10.80 0.05
CA LYS A 93 0.56 10.16 1.26
C LYS A 93 -0.07 10.82 2.47
N PHE A 94 -0.18 10.09 3.56
CA PHE A 94 -0.63 10.62 4.83
C PHE A 94 0.16 10.02 5.98
N LYS A 95 0.14 10.73 7.11
CA LYS A 95 0.62 10.26 8.40
C LYS A 95 -0.55 10.04 9.33
N ILE A 96 -0.58 8.90 10.01
CA ILE A 96 -1.50 8.62 11.11
C ILE A 96 -1.04 9.42 12.33
N ASN A 97 -1.91 10.33 12.79
CA ASN A 97 -1.70 11.08 14.02
C ASN A 97 -2.35 10.37 15.22
N LYS A 98 -3.50 9.73 14.99
CA LYS A 98 -4.21 8.98 16.03
C LYS A 98 -5.04 7.87 15.44
N ILE A 99 -4.93 6.69 16.04
CA ILE A 99 -5.71 5.50 15.68
C ILE A 99 -7.04 5.52 16.43
N ILE A 100 -8.12 5.23 15.71
CA ILE A 100 -9.45 4.96 16.22
C ILE A 100 -9.69 3.45 16.01
N PRO A 101 -9.64 2.63 17.07
CA PRO A 101 -9.76 1.19 16.94
C PRO A 101 -11.16 0.79 16.42
N PRO A 102 -11.28 -0.38 15.77
CA PRO A 102 -12.58 -0.97 15.50
C PRO A 102 -13.27 -1.29 16.83
N LEU A 103 -14.61 -1.24 16.85
CA LEU A 103 -15.36 -1.56 18.06
C LEU A 103 -15.17 -3.04 18.43
N LEU A 104 -15.20 -3.90 17.43
CA LEU A 104 -15.01 -5.34 17.61
C LEU A 104 -13.53 -5.67 17.77
N SER A 105 -13.19 -6.26 18.91
CA SER A 105 -11.91 -6.98 19.02
C SER A 105 -11.95 -8.24 18.16
N GLN A 106 -10.80 -8.65 17.64
CA GLN A 106 -10.70 -9.87 16.85
C GLN A 106 -11.12 -11.08 17.71
N PRO A 107 -12.13 -11.86 17.28
CA PRO A 107 -12.50 -13.08 17.99
C PRO A 107 -11.35 -14.10 17.98
N SER A 108 -11.19 -14.87 19.06
CA SER A 108 -10.04 -15.81 19.21
C SER A 108 -10.00 -16.91 18.15
N ASN A 109 -11.14 -17.29 17.59
CA ASN A 109 -11.28 -18.34 16.58
C ASN A 109 -11.65 -17.76 15.21
N TYR A 110 -11.33 -16.48 14.98
CA TYR A 110 -11.67 -15.82 13.73
C TYR A 110 -10.73 -16.24 12.60
N ASP A 111 -11.30 -16.85 11.56
CA ASP A 111 -10.60 -17.13 10.31
C ASP A 111 -11.29 -16.36 9.16
N PRO A 112 -10.66 -15.31 8.60
CA PRO A 112 -11.23 -14.51 7.51
C PRO A 112 -11.37 -15.28 6.19
N TYR A 113 -10.87 -16.50 6.08
CA TYR A 113 -11.01 -17.33 4.87
C TYR A 113 -12.14 -18.36 4.97
N THR A 114 -12.86 -18.39 6.09
CA THR A 114 -13.96 -19.33 6.34
C THR A 114 -15.30 -18.63 6.39
N VAL A 115 -16.35 -19.36 5.99
CA VAL A 115 -17.73 -18.87 6.07
C VAL A 115 -18.14 -18.68 7.53
N GLU A 116 -17.71 -19.57 8.42
CA GLU A 116 -17.97 -19.50 9.86
C GLU A 116 -17.33 -18.25 10.47
N GLY A 117 -16.09 -17.92 10.08
CA GLY A 117 -15.43 -16.69 10.48
C GLY A 117 -16.22 -15.45 10.05
N HIS A 118 -16.67 -15.42 8.80
CA HIS A 118 -17.50 -14.31 8.28
C HIS A 118 -18.83 -14.18 9.02
N GLN A 119 -19.55 -15.29 9.22
CA GLN A 119 -20.82 -15.29 9.95
C GLN A 119 -20.63 -14.82 11.39
N SER A 120 -19.59 -15.34 12.07
CA SER A 120 -19.35 -15.01 13.48
C SER A 120 -19.12 -13.50 13.70
N ILE A 121 -18.35 -12.85 12.83
CA ILE A 121 -18.08 -11.42 12.97
C ILE A 121 -19.30 -10.58 12.59
N SER A 122 -20.06 -10.99 11.57
CA SER A 122 -21.31 -10.33 11.17
C SER A 122 -22.38 -10.40 12.27
N GLU A 123 -22.59 -11.57 12.88
CA GLU A 123 -23.53 -11.72 13.99
C GLU A 123 -23.15 -10.88 15.22
N LEU A 124 -21.85 -10.76 15.52
CA LEU A 124 -21.36 -9.91 16.59
C LEU A 124 -21.64 -8.43 16.29
N HIS A 125 -21.46 -8.01 15.04
CA HIS A 125 -21.74 -6.65 14.59
C HIS A 125 -23.24 -6.32 14.69
N GLU A 126 -24.11 -7.22 14.24
CA GLU A 126 -25.57 -7.07 14.37
C GLU A 126 -26.02 -6.90 15.82
N LYS A 127 -25.41 -7.66 16.75
CA LYS A 127 -25.72 -7.57 18.20
C LYS A 127 -25.28 -6.26 18.84
N LEU A 128 -24.17 -5.67 18.40
CA LEU A 128 -23.63 -4.43 18.97
C LEU A 128 -24.21 -3.17 18.31
N GLY A 129 -24.75 -3.29 17.09
CA GLY A 129 -25.33 -2.20 16.32
C GLY A 129 -24.56 -1.92 15.03
N THR A 130 -25.27 -1.95 13.91
CA THR A 130 -24.69 -1.89 12.56
C THR A 130 -24.02 -0.56 12.21
N GLY A 131 -24.27 0.51 12.99
CA GLY A 131 -23.61 1.80 12.83
C GLY A 131 -22.14 1.82 13.25
N GLU A 132 -21.71 0.83 14.03
CA GLU A 132 -20.35 0.73 14.56
C GLU A 132 -19.37 0.21 13.51
N LYS A 133 -18.12 0.68 13.55
CA LYS A 133 -17.13 0.34 12.52
C LYS A 133 -16.31 -0.88 12.92
N MET A 134 -16.30 -1.89 12.05
CA MET A 134 -15.53 -3.13 12.21
C MET A 134 -14.07 -2.99 11.75
N TYR A 135 -13.73 -1.90 11.09
CA TYR A 135 -12.41 -1.61 10.55
C TYR A 135 -11.71 -0.47 11.31
N ILE A 136 -10.39 -0.40 11.20
CA ILE A 136 -9.58 0.65 11.82
C ILE A 136 -9.87 1.97 11.12
N ARG A 137 -10.01 3.05 11.89
CA ARG A 137 -10.00 4.42 11.37
C ARG A 137 -8.81 5.17 11.93
N ALA A 138 -8.42 6.27 11.31
CA ALA A 138 -7.39 7.14 11.86
C ALA A 138 -7.69 8.61 11.58
N GLU A 139 -7.33 9.47 12.53
CA GLU A 139 -7.09 10.88 12.28
C GLU A 139 -5.74 10.99 11.56
N VAL A 140 -5.77 11.48 10.31
CA VAL A 140 -4.60 11.54 9.44
C VAL A 140 -4.28 12.97 9.04
N GLU A 141 -3.00 13.20 8.75
CA GLU A 141 -2.47 14.44 8.19
C GLU A 141 -1.87 14.16 6.81
N LEU A 142 -2.29 14.92 5.80
CA LEU A 142 -1.77 14.78 4.44
C LEU A 142 -0.31 15.23 4.37
N ILE A 143 0.51 14.42 3.71
CA ILE A 143 1.90 14.74 3.40
C ILE A 143 1.92 15.32 1.96
N PRO A 144 2.53 16.50 1.74
CA PRO A 144 2.67 17.08 0.40
C PRO A 144 3.37 16.14 -0.58
N GLU A 145 3.00 16.25 -1.86
CA GLU A 145 3.71 15.54 -2.93
C GLU A 145 5.11 16.11 -3.14
N ILE A 146 6.00 15.25 -3.66
CA ILE A 146 7.33 15.67 -4.09
C ILE A 146 7.18 16.11 -5.55
N ASP A 147 7.23 17.42 -5.77
CA ASP A 147 7.07 18.03 -7.10
C ASP A 147 8.42 18.34 -7.79
N ASP A 148 9.54 18.02 -7.12
CA ASP A 148 10.87 18.19 -7.70
C ASP A 148 11.10 17.20 -8.87
N ASN A 149 11.86 17.64 -9.87
CA ASN A 149 12.30 16.76 -10.94
C ASN A 149 13.32 15.74 -10.45
N VAL A 150 13.31 14.53 -11.02
CA VAL A 150 14.35 13.53 -10.79
C VAL A 150 15.58 13.91 -11.64
N PRO A 151 16.75 14.19 -11.04
CA PRO A 151 17.96 14.47 -11.81
C PRO A 151 18.40 13.25 -12.62
N PHE A 152 18.64 13.43 -13.92
CA PHE A 152 18.96 12.33 -14.83
C PHE A 152 20.25 11.58 -14.43
N ASP A 153 21.28 12.29 -13.98
CA ASP A 153 22.53 11.70 -13.48
C ASP A 153 22.30 10.79 -12.26
N LYS A 154 21.41 11.20 -11.35
CA LYS A 154 21.03 10.37 -10.19
C LYS A 154 20.19 9.17 -10.63
N TRP A 155 19.31 9.34 -11.63
CA TRP A 155 18.49 8.26 -12.18
C TRP A 155 19.34 7.17 -12.85
N GLU A 156 20.27 7.53 -13.74
CA GLU A 156 21.17 6.59 -14.39
C GLU A 156 21.94 5.74 -13.37
N LYS A 157 22.43 6.40 -12.32
CA LYS A 157 23.11 5.72 -11.20
C LYS A 157 22.19 4.72 -10.50
N LEU A 158 20.93 5.05 -10.25
CA LEU A 158 19.98 4.13 -9.63
C LEU A 158 19.72 2.91 -10.52
N VAL A 159 19.55 3.10 -11.82
CA VAL A 159 19.36 2.01 -12.78
C VAL A 159 20.57 1.07 -12.79
N GLU A 160 21.80 1.61 -12.79
CA GLU A 160 23.02 0.81 -12.70
C GLU A 160 23.11 0.04 -11.37
N MET A 161 22.80 0.69 -10.24
CA MET A 161 22.75 0.04 -8.94
C MET A 161 21.72 -1.09 -8.90
N TRP A 162 20.56 -0.90 -9.52
CA TRP A 162 19.53 -1.94 -9.64
C TRP A 162 20.06 -3.14 -10.44
N LYS A 163 20.65 -2.92 -11.62
CA LYS A 163 21.25 -4.01 -12.41
C LYS A 163 22.27 -4.81 -11.59
N ASN A 164 23.18 -4.10 -10.93
CA ASN A 164 24.19 -4.71 -10.06
C ASN A 164 23.58 -5.51 -8.91
N LYS A 165 22.50 -5.02 -8.28
CA LYS A 165 21.79 -5.74 -7.23
C LYS A 165 21.16 -7.03 -7.74
N ILE A 166 20.45 -6.98 -8.86
CA ILE A 166 19.78 -8.16 -9.42
C ILE A 166 20.78 -9.24 -9.83
N VAL A 167 21.88 -8.87 -10.52
CA VAL A 167 22.93 -9.82 -10.90
C VAL A 167 23.51 -10.52 -9.67
N ARG A 168 23.78 -9.79 -8.59
CA ARG A 168 24.33 -10.39 -7.36
C ARG A 168 23.33 -11.28 -6.64
N GLN A 169 22.04 -10.93 -6.67
CA GLN A 169 20.98 -11.74 -6.03
C GLN A 169 20.67 -13.02 -6.80
N ALA A 170 20.89 -13.03 -8.10
CA ALA A 170 20.69 -14.21 -8.94
C ALA A 170 21.78 -15.27 -8.77
N LEU A 171 22.92 -14.95 -8.12
CA LEU A 171 24.01 -15.90 -7.95
C LEU A 171 23.55 -17.20 -7.26
N PRO A 172 23.97 -18.37 -7.77
CA PRO A 172 25.02 -18.58 -8.78
C PRO A 172 24.55 -18.54 -10.25
N GLU A 173 23.26 -18.27 -10.50
CA GLU A 173 22.73 -18.17 -11.86
C GLU A 173 23.31 -16.95 -12.60
N ILE A 174 23.67 -17.15 -13.87
CA ILE A 174 24.20 -16.09 -14.71
C ILE A 174 23.02 -15.34 -15.34
N VAL A 175 22.91 -14.05 -15.04
CA VAL A 175 21.94 -13.15 -15.68
C VAL A 175 22.59 -12.51 -16.90
N GLU A 176 22.05 -12.80 -18.08
CA GLU A 176 22.46 -12.16 -19.32
C GLU A 176 22.18 -10.65 -19.25
N PRO A 177 23.13 -9.77 -19.62
CA PRO A 177 22.94 -8.31 -19.54
C PRO A 177 21.66 -7.81 -20.22
N HIS A 178 21.32 -8.38 -21.37
CA HIS A 178 20.13 -8.01 -22.14
C HIS A 178 18.81 -8.37 -21.45
N ALA A 179 18.79 -9.37 -20.57
CA ALA A 179 17.58 -9.74 -19.84
C ALA A 179 17.14 -8.62 -18.90
N LEU A 180 18.09 -7.92 -18.28
CA LEU A 180 17.80 -6.79 -17.39
C LEU A 180 17.34 -5.56 -18.17
N ASP A 181 17.91 -5.31 -19.35
CA ASP A 181 17.46 -4.24 -20.23
C ASP A 181 16.01 -4.45 -20.65
N HIS A 182 15.62 -5.67 -21.01
CA HIS A 182 14.22 -5.97 -21.35
C HIS A 182 13.25 -5.76 -20.18
N VAL A 183 13.68 -6.04 -18.94
CA VAL A 183 12.87 -5.72 -17.76
C VAL A 183 12.68 -4.20 -17.67
N LEU A 184 13.75 -3.42 -17.78
CA LEU A 184 13.67 -1.96 -17.74
C LEU A 184 12.79 -1.40 -18.86
N GLU A 185 12.91 -1.90 -20.09
CA GLU A 185 12.08 -1.51 -21.23
C GLU A 185 10.59 -1.78 -20.98
N LYS A 186 10.25 -2.96 -20.45
CA LYS A 186 8.86 -3.35 -20.14
C LYS A 186 8.17 -2.38 -19.18
N TYR A 187 8.93 -1.81 -18.25
CA TYR A 187 8.44 -0.85 -17.26
C TYR A 187 8.77 0.61 -17.65
N TYR A 188 9.21 0.87 -18.88
CA TYR A 188 9.55 2.20 -19.41
C TYR A 188 10.66 2.93 -18.62
N LEU A 189 11.58 2.17 -18.02
CA LEU A 189 12.66 2.68 -17.16
C LEU A 189 13.93 3.04 -17.94
N THR A 190 13.98 2.79 -19.25
CA THR A 190 15.05 3.24 -20.16
C THR A 190 14.79 4.65 -20.71
N THR A 191 14.41 5.57 -19.84
CA THR A 191 14.00 6.95 -20.19
C THR A 191 15.07 7.99 -19.86
N GLU A 192 15.16 9.03 -20.69
CA GLU A 192 15.96 10.24 -20.43
C GLU A 192 15.21 11.29 -19.61
N MET A 193 13.89 11.10 -19.41
CA MET A 193 13.01 11.99 -18.63
C MET A 193 12.41 11.22 -17.46
N PRO A 194 13.20 10.93 -16.41
CA PRO A 194 12.71 10.16 -15.28
C PRO A 194 11.67 10.92 -14.46
N THR A 195 10.61 10.23 -14.06
CA THR A 195 9.61 10.74 -13.12
C THR A 195 9.74 10.00 -11.79
N ILE A 196 9.13 10.56 -10.75
CA ILE A 196 9.07 9.90 -9.45
C ILE A 196 8.35 8.53 -9.51
N ASP A 197 7.41 8.34 -10.44
CA ASP A 197 6.72 7.05 -10.63
C ASP A 197 7.68 5.97 -11.14
N TYR A 198 8.65 6.35 -11.97
CA TYR A 198 9.72 5.44 -12.40
C TYR A 198 10.67 5.13 -11.25
N VAL A 199 10.93 6.07 -10.34
CA VAL A 199 11.69 5.82 -9.10
C VAL A 199 10.96 4.81 -8.21
N TYR A 200 9.64 4.94 -8.04
CA TYR A 200 8.82 3.96 -7.32
C TYR A 200 8.81 2.59 -8.01
N SER A 201 8.68 2.56 -9.34
CA SER A 201 8.69 1.32 -10.13
C SER A 201 10.03 0.59 -10.02
N LEU A 202 11.15 1.31 -10.16
CA LEU A 202 12.49 0.75 -10.00
C LEU A 202 12.71 0.22 -8.58
N SER A 203 12.19 0.93 -7.57
CA SER A 203 12.24 0.50 -6.17
C SER A 203 11.48 -0.81 -5.97
N ALA A 204 10.26 -0.91 -6.51
CA ALA A 204 9.45 -2.13 -6.44
C ALA A 204 10.14 -3.33 -7.12
N LEU A 205 10.80 -3.12 -8.27
CA LEU A 205 11.59 -4.15 -8.95
C LEU A 205 12.84 -4.57 -8.16
N GLY A 206 13.35 -3.70 -7.28
CA GLY A 206 14.55 -3.95 -6.50
C GLY A 206 14.29 -4.48 -5.09
N ALA A 207 13.06 -4.39 -4.58
CA ALA A 207 12.71 -4.80 -3.23
C ALA A 207 12.43 -6.30 -3.12
N LYS A 208 12.84 -6.90 -2.00
CA LYS A 208 12.56 -8.31 -1.69
C LYS A 208 11.20 -8.51 -1.03
N ASP A 209 10.81 -7.55 -0.20
CA ASP A 209 9.57 -7.56 0.55
C ASP A 209 9.07 -6.12 0.79
N PRO A 210 7.79 -5.93 1.15
CA PRO A 210 7.20 -4.61 1.32
C PRO A 210 7.88 -3.71 2.37
N ASN A 211 8.54 -4.27 3.39
CA ASN A 211 9.21 -3.47 4.42
C ASN A 211 10.41 -2.71 3.86
N GLU A 212 11.05 -3.22 2.80
CA GLU A 212 12.13 -2.51 2.10
C GLU A 212 11.61 -1.27 1.35
N LEU A 213 10.31 -1.23 1.00
CA LEU A 213 9.67 -0.11 0.31
C LEU A 213 9.13 0.96 1.27
N GLN A 214 8.85 0.61 2.53
CA GLN A 214 8.29 1.54 3.51
C GLN A 214 9.15 2.81 3.68
N PRO A 215 10.50 2.75 3.82
CA PRO A 215 11.32 3.96 3.92
C PRO A 215 11.23 4.88 2.69
N ILE A 216 10.96 4.32 1.51
CA ILE A 216 10.82 5.07 0.24
C ILE A 216 9.48 5.81 0.23
N LEU A 217 8.41 5.18 0.73
CA LEU A 217 7.13 5.85 0.92
C LEU A 217 7.24 7.00 1.94
N GLU A 218 8.01 6.80 3.01
CA GLU A 218 8.20 7.78 4.08
C GLU A 218 9.05 9.01 3.68
N ALA A 219 9.74 8.96 2.53
CA ALA A 219 10.56 10.06 2.05
C ALA A 219 9.72 11.27 1.62
N ASN A 220 10.04 12.46 2.15
CA ASN A 220 9.26 13.69 1.92
C ASN A 220 9.95 14.74 1.03
N THR A 221 11.16 14.43 0.55
CA THR A 221 11.90 15.27 -0.40
C THR A 221 12.55 14.38 -1.44
N MET A 222 12.84 14.93 -2.62
CA MET A 222 13.48 14.17 -3.69
C MET A 222 14.86 13.64 -3.27
N ASP A 223 15.67 14.43 -2.57
CA ASP A 223 16.99 13.97 -2.10
C ASP A 223 16.89 12.80 -1.11
N ASN A 224 15.96 12.87 -0.16
CA ASN A 224 15.74 11.77 0.78
C ASN A 224 15.21 10.53 0.05
N LEU A 225 14.26 10.70 -0.88
CA LEU A 225 13.73 9.62 -1.69
C LEU A 225 14.85 8.88 -2.42
N LEU A 226 15.67 9.61 -3.18
CA LEU A 226 16.77 9.02 -3.94
C LEU A 226 17.81 8.37 -3.03
N GLN A 227 18.08 8.94 -1.85
CA GLN A 227 18.93 8.30 -0.85
C GLN A 227 18.35 6.96 -0.37
N LYS A 228 17.05 6.88 -0.08
CA LYS A 228 16.39 5.64 0.34
C LYS A 228 16.39 4.58 -0.76
N VAL A 229 16.23 4.97 -2.01
CA VAL A 229 16.38 4.03 -3.14
C VAL A 229 17.84 3.57 -3.27
N GLN A 230 18.83 4.43 -3.07
CA GLN A 230 20.24 4.00 -3.04
C GLN A 230 20.51 3.01 -1.90
N GLU A 231 20.00 3.26 -0.70
CA GLU A 231 20.10 2.35 0.44
C GLU A 231 19.45 0.99 0.13
N LEU A 232 18.27 1.00 -0.50
CA LEU A 232 17.60 -0.20 -0.98
C LEU A 232 18.46 -0.98 -1.98
N LEU A 233 19.01 -0.29 -2.98
CA LEU A 233 19.73 -0.91 -4.09
C LEU A 233 21.18 -1.28 -3.75
N THR A 234 21.68 -0.85 -2.59
CA THR A 234 23.02 -1.21 -2.12
C THR A 234 23.05 -2.67 -1.72
N VAL A 235 23.95 -3.42 -2.36
CA VAL A 235 24.14 -4.83 -2.04
C VAL A 235 24.97 -4.92 -0.76
N LYS A 236 24.35 -5.46 0.29
CA LYS A 236 25.01 -5.79 1.56
C LYS A 236 25.81 -7.08 1.44
#